data_AF-A0A2N2MVK4-F1
#
_entry.id   AF-A0A2N2MVK4-F1
#
_cell.length_a   1.000
_cell.length_b   1.000
_cell.length_c   1.000
_cell.angle_alpha   90.00
_cell.angle_beta   90.00
_cell.angle_gamma   90.00
#
_symmetry.space_group_name_H-M   'P 1'
#
loop_
_entity.id
_entity.type
_entity.pdbx_description
1 polymer ?
#
loop_
_entity_poly.entity_id
_entity_poly.type
_entity_poly.pdbx_seq_one_letter_code
_entity_poly.pdbx_strand_id
1 'polypeptide(L)'
;MKKDDKGFLQGGLDPAVAAAIGNGNDHQSMASMPRNERKKKLKKKAQQDARNGRRAVYDMDPDVIKAIADIAEREKCSASNVAEMFLRFALSAKVDLSQFRVPVQHPRFDCKLVWPQNE
;
A
#
# COMPACT_ATOMS: atom_id res chain seq x y z
N MET A 1 -2.88 -19.05 24.47
CA MET A 1 -4.28 -18.88 24.06
C MET A 1 -5.09 -19.99 24.71
N LYS A 2 -6.08 -19.67 25.56
CA LYS A 2 -6.91 -20.67 26.25
C LYS A 2 -8.10 -21.04 25.35
N LYS A 3 -8.31 -22.34 25.14
CA LYS A 3 -9.52 -22.88 24.50
C LYS A 3 -10.59 -23.10 25.58
N ASP A 4 -11.85 -22.88 25.25
CA ASP A 4 -12.98 -23.20 26.12
C ASP A 4 -13.21 -24.73 26.22
N ASP A 5 -14.08 -25.15 27.14
CA ASP A 5 -14.38 -26.57 27.42
C ASP A 5 -15.01 -27.32 26.21
N LYS A 6 -15.29 -26.62 25.11
CA LYS A 6 -15.76 -27.18 23.83
C LYS A 6 -14.70 -27.15 22.72
N GLY A 7 -13.48 -26.73 23.04
CA GLY A 7 -12.34 -26.75 22.13
C GLY A 7 -12.20 -25.52 21.22
N PHE A 8 -13.03 -24.49 21.40
CA PHE A 8 -12.96 -23.24 20.64
C PHE A 8 -12.05 -22.22 21.33
N LEU A 9 -11.38 -21.39 20.54
CA LEU A 9 -10.53 -20.31 21.08
C LEU A 9 -11.41 -19.23 21.72
N GLN A 10 -11.24 -19.03 23.03
CA GLN A 10 -12.01 -18.03 23.77
C GLN A 10 -11.52 -16.63 23.35
N GLY A 11 -12.28 -15.92 22.50
CA GLY A 11 -12.02 -14.52 22.12
C GLY A 11 -12.01 -14.17 20.63
N GLY A 12 -12.41 -15.04 19.72
CA GLY A 12 -12.56 -14.66 18.31
C GLY A 12 -12.82 -15.86 17.40
N LEU A 13 -13.58 -15.62 16.33
CA LEU A 13 -13.80 -16.60 15.26
C LEU A 13 -12.46 -17.19 14.80
N ASP A 14 -12.42 -18.51 14.67
CA ASP A 14 -11.27 -19.21 14.09
C ASP A 14 -10.93 -18.60 12.71
N PRO A 15 -9.64 -18.33 12.39
CA PRO A 15 -9.26 -17.68 11.14
C PRO A 15 -9.75 -18.39 9.88
N ALA A 16 -9.84 -19.72 9.88
CA ALA A 16 -10.35 -20.46 8.75
C ALA A 16 -11.87 -20.30 8.61
N VAL A 17 -12.59 -20.26 9.73
CA VAL A 17 -14.04 -19.99 9.77
C VAL A 17 -14.33 -18.54 9.36
N ALA A 18 -13.55 -17.58 9.83
CA ALA A 18 -13.67 -16.17 9.43
C ALA A 18 -13.43 -15.98 7.92
N ALA A 19 -12.42 -16.65 7.36
CA ALA A 19 -12.17 -16.65 5.92
C ALA A 19 -13.31 -17.28 5.12
N ALA A 20 -13.86 -18.40 5.60
CA ALA A 20 -15.00 -19.06 4.95
C ALA A 20 -16.25 -18.18 4.92
N ILE A 21 -16.58 -17.51 6.04
CA ILE A 21 -17.71 -16.58 6.13
C ILE A 21 -17.48 -15.35 5.24
N GLY A 22 -16.27 -14.78 5.24
CA GLY A 22 -15.91 -13.65 4.39
C GLY A 22 -16.07 -13.97 2.90
N ASN A 23 -15.56 -15.14 2.46
CA ASN A 23 -15.69 -15.60 1.08
C ASN A 23 -17.15 -15.85 0.70
N GLY A 24 -17.95 -16.42 1.59
CA GLY A 24 -19.39 -16.64 1.38
C GLY A 24 -20.17 -15.33 1.16
N ASN A 25 -19.90 -14.32 2.00
CA ASN A 25 -20.53 -13.00 1.87
C ASN A 25 -20.10 -12.28 0.58
N ASP A 26 -18.84 -12.40 0.18
CA ASP A 26 -18.35 -11.84 -1.08
C ASP A 26 -19.05 -12.49 -2.29
N HIS A 27 -19.25 -13.79 -2.28
CA HIS A 27 -19.97 -14.49 -3.34
C HIS A 27 -21.45 -14.09 -3.42
N GLN A 28 -22.14 -13.98 -2.27
CA GLN A 28 -23.53 -13.53 -2.24
C GLN A 28 -23.68 -12.09 -2.73
N SER A 29 -22.81 -11.18 -2.29
CA SER A 29 -22.84 -9.77 -2.72
C SER A 29 -22.56 -9.61 -4.23
N MET A 30 -21.74 -10.47 -4.82
CA MET A 30 -21.46 -10.47 -6.25
C MET A 30 -22.60 -11.09 -7.07
N ALA A 31 -23.36 -12.01 -6.48
CA ALA A 31 -24.52 -12.64 -7.10
C ALA A 31 -25.73 -11.70 -7.12
N SER A 32 -25.89 -10.84 -6.11
CA SER A 32 -26.97 -9.84 -6.04
C SER A 32 -26.75 -8.62 -6.93
N MET A 33 -25.52 -8.40 -7.45
CA MET A 33 -25.21 -7.27 -8.32
C MET A 33 -25.68 -7.49 -9.78
N PRO A 34 -26.21 -6.46 -10.46
CA PRO A 34 -26.45 -6.47 -11.89
C PRO A 34 -25.20 -6.84 -12.70
N ARG A 35 -25.38 -7.54 -13.82
CA ARG A 35 -24.28 -8.07 -14.67
C ARG A 35 -23.21 -7.03 -15.03
N ASN A 36 -23.62 -5.78 -15.31
CA ASN A 36 -22.71 -4.69 -15.68
C ASN A 36 -21.83 -4.23 -14.50
N GLU A 37 -22.39 -4.14 -13.30
CA GLU A 37 -21.66 -3.75 -12.10
C GLU A 37 -20.70 -4.85 -11.66
N ARG A 38 -21.15 -6.11 -11.74
CA ARG A 38 -20.31 -7.29 -11.51
C ARG A 38 -19.08 -7.30 -12.43
N LYS A 39 -19.27 -7.00 -13.72
CA LYS A 39 -18.18 -6.90 -14.70
C LYS A 39 -17.21 -5.75 -14.38
N LYS A 40 -17.71 -4.58 -13.96
CA LYS A 40 -16.87 -3.45 -13.52
C LYS A 40 -16.05 -3.80 -12.28
N LYS A 41 -16.65 -4.42 -11.27
CA LYS A 41 -15.97 -4.83 -10.01
C LYS A 41 -14.89 -5.88 -10.28
N LEU A 42 -15.18 -6.89 -11.10
CA LEU A 42 -14.19 -7.88 -11.53
C LEU A 42 -13.03 -7.26 -12.32
N LYS A 43 -13.31 -6.34 -13.25
CA LYS A 43 -12.27 -5.64 -14.02
C LYS A 43 -11.37 -4.79 -13.11
N LYS A 44 -11.94 -4.08 -12.13
CA LYS A 44 -11.17 -3.32 -11.13
C LYS A 44 -10.32 -4.26 -10.26
N LYS A 45 -10.89 -5.37 -9.78
CA LYS A 45 -10.17 -6.38 -8.99
C LYS A 45 -9.01 -6.97 -9.78
N ALA A 46 -9.24 -7.40 -11.03
CA ALA A 46 -8.18 -7.90 -11.90
C ALA A 46 -7.09 -6.86 -12.21
N GLN A 47 -7.45 -5.58 -12.39
CA GLN A 47 -6.47 -4.51 -12.54
C GLN A 47 -5.67 -4.27 -11.26
N GLN A 48 -6.28 -4.44 -10.10
CA GLN A 48 -5.62 -4.29 -8.81
C GLN A 48 -4.72 -5.50 -8.49
N ASP A 49 -5.17 -6.71 -8.77
CA ASP A 49 -4.38 -7.94 -8.62
C ASP A 49 -3.19 -7.95 -9.59
N ALA A 50 -3.35 -7.44 -10.81
CA ALA A 50 -2.24 -7.24 -11.75
C ALA A 50 -1.23 -6.16 -11.30
N ARG A 51 -1.64 -5.26 -10.40
CA ARG A 51 -0.79 -4.22 -9.79
C ARG A 51 -0.19 -4.68 -8.46
N ASN A 52 -0.85 -5.62 -7.76
CA ASN A 52 -0.38 -6.19 -6.50
C ASN A 52 0.98 -6.87 -6.73
N GLY A 53 1.97 -6.47 -5.93
CA GLY A 53 3.36 -6.92 -6.06
C GLY A 53 4.21 -6.15 -7.09
N ARG A 54 3.61 -5.30 -7.93
CA ARG A 54 4.35 -4.45 -8.91
C ARG A 54 4.32 -2.96 -8.59
N ARG A 55 3.29 -2.48 -7.88
CA ARG A 55 3.18 -1.08 -7.44
C ARG A 55 3.23 -0.98 -5.93
N ALA A 56 4.19 -0.21 -5.42
CA ALA A 56 4.14 0.35 -4.08
C ALA A 56 3.48 1.74 -4.15
N VAL A 57 2.64 2.04 -3.17
CA VAL A 57 2.09 3.39 -2.98
C VAL A 57 2.86 4.00 -1.83
N TYR A 58 3.56 5.10 -2.11
CA TYR A 58 4.29 5.88 -1.12
C TYR A 58 3.57 7.21 -0.92
N ASP A 59 3.41 7.61 0.33
CA ASP A 59 3.00 8.96 0.65
C ASP A 59 4.20 9.88 0.39
N MET A 60 3.99 10.88 -0.46
CA MET A 60 5.01 11.87 -0.84
C MET A 60 4.49 13.26 -0.50
N ASP A 61 5.42 14.16 -0.19
CA ASP A 61 5.12 15.57 0.04
C ASP A 61 4.50 16.19 -1.24
N PRO A 62 3.41 16.98 -1.13
CA PRO A 62 2.80 17.69 -2.26
C PRO A 62 3.81 18.48 -3.12
N ASP A 63 4.82 19.10 -2.49
CA ASP A 63 5.81 19.89 -3.22
C ASP A 63 6.71 19.02 -4.09
N VAL A 64 7.07 17.83 -3.60
CA VAL A 64 7.83 16.82 -4.37
C VAL A 64 6.98 16.29 -5.52
N ILE A 65 5.69 16.03 -5.28
CA ILE A 65 4.77 15.57 -6.33
C ILE A 65 4.69 16.60 -7.46
N LYS A 66 4.57 17.88 -7.11
CA LYS A 66 4.52 18.98 -8.08
C LYS A 66 5.83 19.09 -8.86
N ALA A 67 6.97 19.08 -8.18
CA ALA A 67 8.28 19.13 -8.84
C ALA A 67 8.48 17.99 -9.85
N ILE A 68 8.09 16.76 -9.50
CA ILE A 68 8.14 15.61 -10.41
C ILE A 68 7.20 15.83 -11.61
N ALA A 69 6.01 16.37 -11.39
CA ALA A 69 5.05 16.66 -12.46
C ALA A 69 5.59 17.71 -13.44
N ASP A 70 6.16 18.81 -12.94
CA ASP A 70 6.73 19.87 -13.76
C ASP A 70 7.90 19.35 -14.63
N ILE A 71 8.76 18.50 -14.05
CA ILE A 71 9.85 17.84 -14.78
C ILE A 71 9.29 16.89 -15.84
N ALA A 72 8.27 16.11 -15.50
CA ALA A 72 7.64 15.18 -16.43
C ALA A 72 7.01 15.90 -17.63
N GLU A 73 6.36 17.04 -17.41
CA GLU A 73 5.81 17.88 -18.46
C GLU A 73 6.91 18.43 -19.37
N ARG A 74 7.99 18.96 -18.78
CA ARG A 74 9.14 19.49 -19.53
C ARG A 74 9.80 18.43 -20.42
N GLU A 75 10.02 17.23 -19.88
CA GLU A 75 10.67 16.13 -20.58
C GLU A 75 9.69 15.29 -21.43
N LYS A 76 8.41 15.69 -21.50
CA LYS A 76 7.32 14.98 -22.21
C LYS A 76 7.24 13.48 -21.84
N CYS A 77 7.47 13.18 -20.57
CA CYS A 77 7.50 11.84 -20.01
C CYS A 77 6.38 11.64 -18.98
N SER A 78 6.15 10.39 -18.56
CA SER A 78 5.24 10.14 -17.44
C SER A 78 5.92 10.47 -16.10
N ALA A 79 5.17 11.07 -15.17
CA ALA A 79 5.64 11.35 -13.82
C ALA A 79 6.14 10.09 -13.08
N SER A 80 5.51 8.93 -13.32
CA SER A 80 5.96 7.66 -12.74
C SER A 80 7.35 7.24 -13.25
N ASN A 81 7.67 7.48 -14.52
CA ASN A 81 9.00 7.19 -15.07
C ASN A 81 10.06 8.12 -14.49
N VAL A 82 9.75 9.42 -14.39
CA VAL A 82 10.63 10.41 -13.76
C VAL A 82 10.90 10.05 -12.29
N ALA A 83 9.85 9.72 -11.53
CA ALA A 83 9.99 9.27 -10.15
C ALA A 83 10.83 7.98 -10.02
N GLU A 84 10.60 6.99 -10.90
CA GLU A 84 11.41 5.77 -10.92
C GLU A 84 12.89 6.08 -11.15
N MET A 85 13.18 7.01 -12.08
CA MET A 85 14.56 7.39 -12.38
C MET A 85 15.25 8.05 -11.20
N PHE A 86 14.60 9.03 -10.56
CA PHE A 86 15.16 9.66 -9.37
C PHE A 86 15.41 8.67 -8.24
N LEU A 87 14.48 7.74 -8.00
CA LEU A 87 14.65 6.70 -6.99
C LEU A 87 15.85 5.79 -7.30
N ARG A 88 16.02 5.37 -8.56
CA ARG A 88 17.18 4.55 -8.97
C ARG A 88 18.49 5.31 -8.77
N PHE A 89 18.55 6.59 -9.13
CA PHE A 89 19.72 7.42 -8.89
C PHE A 89 20.04 7.54 -7.40
N ALA A 90 19.05 7.84 -6.56
CA ALA A 90 19.22 7.93 -5.11
C ALA A 90 19.74 6.62 -4.50
N LEU A 91 19.18 5.48 -4.92
CA LEU A 91 19.63 4.17 -4.48
C LEU A 91 21.06 3.86 -4.94
N SER A 92 21.44 4.28 -6.16
CA SER A 92 22.79 4.09 -6.68
C SER A 92 23.83 4.95 -5.96
N ALA A 93 23.43 6.13 -5.47
CA ALA A 93 24.29 7.06 -4.75
C ALA A 93 24.63 6.59 -3.32
N LYS A 94 23.99 5.51 -2.82
CA LYS A 94 24.20 4.97 -1.46
C LYS A 94 24.11 6.03 -0.37
N VAL A 95 23.06 6.86 -0.42
CA VAL A 95 22.82 7.91 0.57
C VAL A 95 22.71 7.30 1.97
N ASP A 96 23.50 7.81 2.92
CA ASP A 96 23.39 7.40 4.31
C ASP A 96 22.18 8.07 4.96
N LEU A 97 21.16 7.26 5.27
CA LEU A 97 19.93 7.73 5.89
C LEU A 97 20.05 7.87 7.42
N SER A 98 21.16 7.45 8.03
CA SER A 98 21.37 7.54 9.48
C SER A 98 21.22 8.97 10.00
N GLN A 99 21.65 9.95 9.20
CA GLN A 99 21.64 11.37 9.52
C GLN A 99 20.23 11.97 9.64
N PHE A 100 19.23 11.32 9.05
CA PHE A 100 17.85 11.79 9.03
C PHE A 100 16.95 11.05 10.03
N ARG A 101 17.51 10.12 10.81
CA ARG A 101 16.73 9.29 11.75
C ARG A 101 16.38 10.09 13.00
N VAL A 102 15.09 10.15 13.29
CA VAL A 102 14.53 10.66 14.53
C VAL A 102 13.84 9.50 15.26
N PRO A 103 14.13 9.24 16.54
CA PRO A 103 13.46 8.18 17.29
C PRO A 103 11.97 8.51 17.48
N VAL A 104 11.11 7.52 17.34
CA VAL A 104 9.65 7.68 17.51
C VAL A 104 9.09 6.55 18.35
N GLN A 105 8.13 6.85 19.22
CA GLN A 105 7.36 5.82 19.92
C GLN A 105 6.27 5.27 18.99
N HIS A 106 6.62 4.31 18.13
CA HIS A 106 5.66 3.59 17.30
C HIS A 106 5.78 2.07 17.52
N PRO A 107 4.68 1.32 17.67
CA PRO A 107 4.71 -0.11 18.04
C PRO A 107 5.42 -1.03 17.03
N ARG A 108 5.68 -0.55 15.81
CA ARG A 108 6.30 -1.32 14.72
C ARG A 108 7.64 -0.77 14.24
N PHE A 109 7.93 0.50 14.50
CA PHE A 109 9.09 1.17 13.89
C PHE A 109 9.79 2.01 14.95
N ASP A 110 11.11 1.84 15.08
CA ASP A 110 11.90 2.50 16.14
C ASP A 110 12.29 3.95 15.77
N CYS A 111 12.27 4.29 14.48
CA CYS A 111 12.63 5.62 14.00
C CYS A 111 11.80 6.03 12.78
N LYS A 112 11.72 7.35 12.57
CA LYS A 112 11.18 8.01 11.37
C LYS A 112 12.32 8.79 10.71
N LEU A 113 12.26 8.91 9.39
CA LEU A 113 13.15 9.80 8.65
C LEU A 113 12.49 11.18 8.51
N VAL A 114 13.21 12.23 8.87
CA VAL A 114 12.76 13.63 8.75
C VAL A 114 13.73 14.37 7.83
N TRP A 115 13.17 15.07 6.84
CA TRP A 115 13.97 15.92 5.97
C TRP A 115 14.52 17.09 6.78
N PRO A 116 15.82 17.44 6.67
CA PRO A 116 16.35 18.60 7.36
C PRO A 116 15.65 19.83 6.78
N GLN A 117 14.82 20.49 7.59
CA GLN A 117 14.40 21.85 7.27
C GLN A 117 15.67 22.71 7.36
N ASN A 118 16.18 23.12 6.21
CA ASN A 118 17.14 24.21 6.17
C ASN A 118 16.41 25.43 6.78
N GLU A 119 16.95 25.97 7.88
CA GLU A 119 16.58 27.31 8.36
C GLU A 119 16.79 28.37 7.27
#